data_AF-A0A7W1NVR2-F1
#
_entry.id   AF-A0A7W1NVR2-F1
#
_cell.length_a   1.000
_cell.length_b   1.000
_cell.length_c   1.000
_cell.angle_alpha   90.00
_cell.angle_beta   90.00
_cell.angle_gamma   90.00
#
_symmetry.space_group_name_H-M   'P 1'
#
loop_
_entity.id
_entity.type
_entity.pdbx_description
1 polymer ?
#
loop_
_entity_poly.entity_id
_entity_poly.type
_entity_poly.pdbx_seq_one_letter_code
_entity_poly.pdbx_strand_id
1 'polypeptide(L)'
;TNPTWSDAELGPWADSKLRLSPNVVGLFEPSVVGSVDWVSVLPQVRCPALLITAEVDRGAIVSDEKAAVLKKIIPQLQVAHIANAGHCIHRDQLEVYMGKVRAFLAGL
;
A
#
# COMPACT_ATOMS: atom_id res chain seq x y z
N THR A 1 9.34 -10.31 12.31
CA THR A 1 8.79 -11.23 11.29
C THR A 1 7.31 -11.39 11.59
N ASN A 2 6.44 -11.38 10.59
CA ASN A 2 5.02 -11.68 10.84
C ASN A 2 4.89 -13.22 10.86
N PRO A 3 4.49 -13.83 11.99
CA PRO A 3 4.41 -15.29 12.10
C PRO A 3 3.33 -15.90 11.20
N THR A 4 2.41 -15.09 10.65
CA THR A 4 1.34 -15.58 9.78
C THR A 4 1.70 -15.56 8.30
N TRP A 5 2.91 -15.13 7.92
CA TRP A 5 3.34 -15.18 6.52
C TRP A 5 3.64 -16.59 6.08
N SER A 6 3.39 -16.86 4.80
CA SER A 6 3.71 -18.16 4.20
C SER A 6 5.22 -18.39 4.16
N ASP A 7 5.63 -19.67 4.13
CA ASP A 7 7.04 -20.03 4.01
C ASP A 7 7.71 -19.43 2.76
N ALA A 8 6.91 -19.27 1.69
CA ALA A 8 7.34 -18.62 0.45
C ALA A 8 7.71 -17.14 0.64
N GLU A 9 7.16 -16.45 1.64
CA GLU A 9 7.50 -15.05 1.96
C GLU A 9 8.69 -14.93 2.91
N LEU A 10 8.90 -15.91 3.80
CA LEU A 10 9.92 -15.80 4.85
C LEU A 10 11.35 -15.75 4.29
N GLY A 11 11.68 -16.61 3.33
CA GLY A 11 13.01 -16.66 2.71
C GLY A 11 13.38 -15.36 1.99
N PRO A 12 12.60 -14.91 0.99
CA PRO A 12 12.82 -13.64 0.31
C PRO A 12 12.83 -12.43 1.26
N TRP A 13 12.01 -12.45 2.31
CA TRP A 13 12.03 -11.41 3.33
C TRP A 13 13.36 -11.36 4.10
N ALA A 14 13.86 -12.50 4.56
CA ALA A 14 15.15 -12.57 5.25
C ALA A 14 16.29 -12.06 4.35
N ASP A 15 16.32 -12.52 3.10
CA ASP A 15 17.25 -12.07 2.08
C ASP A 15 17.21 -10.56 1.84
N SER A 16 16.03 -9.97 1.85
CA SER A 16 15.88 -8.52 1.65
C SER A 16 16.56 -7.71 2.75
N LYS A 17 16.61 -8.23 3.98
CA LYS A 17 17.27 -7.55 5.11
C LYS A 17 18.78 -7.52 4.96
N LEU A 18 19.37 -8.59 4.41
CA LEU A 18 20.81 -8.64 4.12
C LEU A 18 21.22 -7.68 2.99
N ARG A 19 20.27 -7.30 2.14
CA ARG A 19 20.48 -6.39 1.00
C ARG A 19 20.10 -4.95 1.30
N LEU A 20 19.87 -4.59 2.56
CA LEU A 20 19.54 -3.22 2.94
C LEU A 20 20.75 -2.31 2.67
N SER A 21 20.57 -1.32 1.79
CA SER A 21 21.57 -0.29 1.56
C SER A 21 21.47 0.79 2.66
N PRO A 22 22.59 1.23 3.27
CA PRO A 22 22.60 2.37 4.18
C PRO A 22 22.05 3.66 3.59
N ASN A 23 22.04 3.79 2.26
CA ASN A 23 21.47 4.95 1.56
C ASN A 23 19.97 5.12 1.84
N VAL A 24 19.27 4.10 2.34
CA VAL A 24 17.88 4.20 2.77
C VAL A 24 17.69 5.28 3.85
N VAL A 25 18.73 5.58 4.64
CA VAL A 25 18.68 6.61 5.69
C VAL A 25 18.44 8.00 5.09
N GLY A 26 18.98 8.27 3.89
CA GLY A 26 18.77 9.53 3.18
C GLY A 26 17.30 9.80 2.85
N LEU A 27 16.45 8.76 2.76
CA LEU A 27 15.01 8.93 2.53
C LEU A 27 14.29 9.58 3.71
N PHE A 28 14.90 9.58 4.90
CA PHE A 28 14.37 10.21 6.11
C PHE A 28 14.89 11.63 6.33
N GLU A 29 15.75 12.14 5.43
CA GLU A 29 16.19 13.54 5.51
C GLU A 29 14.98 14.49 5.36
N PRO A 30 14.91 15.58 6.14
CA PRO A 30 13.80 16.54 6.04
C PRO A 30 13.61 17.15 4.65
N SER A 31 14.69 17.20 3.85
CA SER A 31 14.65 17.65 2.45
C SER A 31 13.90 16.69 1.53
N VAL A 32 13.82 15.40 1.89
CA VAL A 32 13.17 14.33 1.14
C VAL A 32 11.79 14.05 1.70
N VAL A 33 11.66 13.98 3.03
CA VAL A 33 10.39 13.78 3.73
C VAL A 33 9.49 15.01 3.54
N GLY A 34 8.35 14.83 2.90
CA GLY A 34 7.43 15.93 2.61
C GLY A 34 7.83 16.79 1.40
N SER A 35 8.83 16.36 0.63
CA SER A 35 9.21 17.03 -0.63
C SER A 35 8.11 17.02 -1.70
N VAL A 36 7.19 16.06 -1.61
CA VAL A 36 6.03 15.97 -2.51
C VAL A 36 4.85 16.74 -1.93
N ASP A 37 4.43 17.78 -2.64
CA ASP A 37 3.17 18.46 -2.37
C ASP A 37 1.99 17.61 -2.87
N TRP A 38 1.55 16.68 -2.02
CA TRP A 38 0.44 15.79 -2.32
C TRP A 38 -0.88 16.53 -2.56
N VAL A 39 -1.05 17.73 -2.00
CA VAL A 39 -2.27 18.52 -2.18
C VAL A 39 -2.40 18.98 -3.62
N SER A 40 -1.30 19.35 -4.29
CA SER A 40 -1.31 19.71 -5.70
C SER A 40 -1.19 18.52 -6.65
N VAL A 41 -0.53 17.42 -6.24
CA VAL A 41 -0.29 16.26 -7.12
C VAL A 41 -1.50 15.32 -7.22
N LEU A 42 -2.14 14.98 -6.11
CA LEU A 42 -3.24 13.99 -6.11
C LEU A 42 -4.43 14.40 -7.00
N PRO A 43 -4.86 15.68 -7.07
CA PRO A 43 -5.90 16.12 -7.98
C PRO A 43 -5.53 16.00 -9.47
N GLN A 44 -4.28 15.67 -9.83
CA GLN A 44 -3.85 15.49 -11.22
C GLN A 44 -4.00 14.04 -11.71
N VAL A 45 -4.37 13.10 -10.85
CA VAL A 45 -4.65 11.72 -11.27
C VAL A 45 -5.91 11.69 -12.14
N ARG A 46 -5.74 11.36 -13.43
CA ARG A 46 -6.83 11.29 -14.43
C ARG A 46 -7.18 9.86 -14.84
N CYS A 47 -6.25 8.92 -14.69
CA CYS A 47 -6.52 7.50 -14.99
C CYS A 47 -7.41 6.87 -13.91
N PRO A 48 -8.06 5.74 -14.22
CA PRO A 48 -8.64 4.86 -13.20
C PRO A 48 -7.57 4.47 -12.18
N ALA A 49 -7.93 4.50 -10.89
CA ALA A 49 -7.02 4.20 -9.80
C ALA A 49 -7.67 3.26 -8.80
N LEU A 50 -6.87 2.39 -8.18
CA LEU A 50 -7.29 1.47 -7.12
C LEU A 50 -6.47 1.76 -5.85
N LEU A 51 -7.16 2.04 -4.74
CA LEU A 51 -6.61 2.03 -3.39
C LEU A 51 -6.97 0.70 -2.73
N ILE A 52 -5.97 -0.04 -2.24
CA ILE A 52 -6.18 -1.25 -1.44
C ILE A 52 -5.85 -0.92 0.02
N THR A 53 -6.81 -1.16 0.92
CA THR A 53 -6.67 -0.93 2.37
C THR A 53 -6.85 -2.23 3.15
N ALA A 54 -6.54 -2.19 4.45
CA ALA A 54 -6.64 -3.32 5.36
C ALA A 54 -6.88 -2.82 6.80
N GLU A 55 -6.68 -3.68 7.79
CA GLU A 55 -7.03 -3.44 9.18
C GLU A 55 -6.02 -2.54 9.89
N VAL A 56 -6.47 -1.37 10.38
CA VAL A 56 -5.60 -0.37 11.03
C VAL A 56 -5.06 -0.89 12.36
N ASP A 57 -5.85 -1.66 13.11
CA ASP A 57 -5.44 -2.32 14.35
C ASP A 57 -4.37 -3.41 14.12
N ARG A 58 -4.22 -3.89 12.87
CA ARG A 58 -3.15 -4.80 12.43
C ARG A 58 -2.01 -4.06 11.71
N GLY A 59 -1.99 -2.73 11.76
CA GLY A 59 -0.90 -1.90 11.26
C GLY A 59 -1.10 -1.35 9.84
N ALA A 60 -2.27 -1.47 9.24
CA ALA A 60 -2.56 -0.73 8.01
C ALA A 60 -2.48 0.80 8.26
N ILE A 61 -1.96 1.55 7.30
CA ILE A 61 -1.69 3.00 7.47
C ILE A 61 -2.92 3.86 7.15
N VAL A 62 -3.73 3.41 6.19
CA VAL A 62 -4.84 4.18 5.64
C VAL A 62 -6.13 3.73 6.31
N SER A 63 -6.72 4.61 7.12
CA SER A 63 -8.05 4.42 7.69
C SER A 63 -9.15 4.71 6.66
N ASP A 64 -10.39 4.30 6.98
CA ASP A 64 -11.55 4.59 6.15
C ASP A 64 -11.78 6.09 5.95
N GLU A 65 -11.52 6.91 6.98
CA GLU A 65 -11.58 8.37 6.89
C GLU A 65 -10.59 8.90 5.85
N LYS A 66 -9.33 8.44 5.89
CA LYS A 66 -8.31 8.85 4.91
C LYS A 66 -8.64 8.36 3.51
N ALA A 67 -9.17 7.15 3.37
CA ALA A 67 -9.64 6.62 2.08
C ALA A 67 -10.79 7.47 1.51
N ALA A 68 -11.72 7.90 2.35
CA ALA A 68 -12.82 8.78 1.96
C ALA A 68 -12.32 10.17 1.52
N VAL A 69 -11.32 10.74 2.22
CA VAL A 69 -10.66 11.99 1.78
C VAL A 69 -10.02 11.80 0.42
N LEU A 70 -9.27 10.71 0.20
CA LEU A 70 -8.63 10.46 -1.09
C LEU A 70 -9.64 10.26 -2.22
N LYS A 71 -10.77 9.59 -1.94
CA LYS A 71 -11.88 9.41 -2.90
C LYS A 71 -12.53 10.73 -3.31
N LYS A 72 -12.58 11.74 -2.43
CA LYS A 72 -13.04 13.09 -2.78
C LYS A 72 -12.07 13.80 -3.72
N ILE A 73 -10.77 13.58 -3.56
CA ILE A 73 -9.71 14.18 -4.38
C ILE A 73 -9.60 13.48 -5.74
N ILE A 74 -9.79 12.17 -5.78
CA ILE A 74 -9.74 11.31 -6.98
C ILE A 74 -11.11 10.63 -7.13
N PRO A 75 -12.11 11.29 -7.75
CA PRO A 75 -13.48 10.78 -7.81
C PRO A 75 -13.61 9.39 -8.44
N GLN A 76 -12.74 9.05 -9.39
CA GLN A 76 -12.68 7.75 -10.06
C GLN A 76 -11.95 6.65 -9.27
N LEU A 77 -11.42 6.95 -8.08
CA LEU A 77 -10.68 6.00 -7.25
C LEU A 77 -11.59 4.85 -6.79
N GLN A 78 -11.25 3.61 -7.09
CA GLN A 78 -11.89 2.46 -6.47
C GLN A 78 -11.17 2.15 -5.15
N VAL A 79 -11.92 1.82 -4.10
CA VAL A 79 -11.35 1.43 -2.80
C VAL A 79 -11.72 -0.02 -2.54
N ALA A 80 -10.73 -0.87 -2.29
CA ALA A 80 -10.91 -2.26 -1.94
C ALA A 80 -10.28 -2.52 -0.56
N HIS A 81 -11.11 -2.91 0.40
CA HIS A 81 -10.64 -3.35 1.71
C HIS A 81 -10.34 -4.86 1.69
N ILE A 82 -9.22 -5.25 2.30
CA ILE A 82 -8.82 -6.65 2.49
C ILE A 82 -8.72 -6.92 3.99
N ALA A 83 -9.67 -7.72 4.48
CA ALA A 83 -9.70 -8.16 5.87
C ALA A 83 -8.52 -9.09 6.19
N ASN A 84 -8.22 -9.27 7.47
CA ASN A 84 -7.13 -10.13 7.93
C ASN A 84 -5.77 -9.80 7.31
N ALA A 85 -5.54 -8.53 6.96
CA ALA A 85 -4.24 -7.98 6.56
C ALA A 85 -3.85 -6.76 7.39
N GLY A 86 -2.56 -6.43 7.44
CA GLY A 86 -2.00 -5.24 8.08
C GLY A 86 -1.29 -4.36 7.06
N HIS A 87 -0.09 -3.85 7.37
CA HIS A 87 0.65 -2.98 6.46
C HIS A 87 1.08 -3.67 5.15
N CYS A 88 1.50 -4.94 5.23
CA CYS A 88 2.03 -5.71 4.10
C CYS A 88 0.93 -6.56 3.45
N ILE A 89 -0.13 -5.91 2.97
CA ILE A 89 -1.37 -6.55 2.50
C ILE A 89 -1.12 -7.70 1.50
N HIS A 90 -0.24 -7.48 0.54
CA HIS A 90 0.10 -8.48 -0.49
C HIS A 90 0.82 -9.72 0.05
N ARG A 91 1.46 -9.62 1.21
CA ARG A 91 2.12 -10.76 1.90
C ARG A 91 1.18 -11.46 2.86
N ASP A 92 0.30 -10.69 3.50
CA ASP A 92 -0.70 -11.22 4.43
C ASP A 92 -1.80 -11.99 3.70
N GLN A 93 -2.25 -11.49 2.54
CA GLN A 93 -3.41 -12.00 1.79
C GLN A 93 -3.17 -11.99 0.28
N LEU A 94 -2.13 -12.69 -0.19
CA LEU A 94 -1.69 -12.65 -1.60
C LEU A 94 -2.79 -12.96 -2.61
N GLU A 95 -3.52 -14.05 -2.42
CA GLU A 95 -4.57 -14.47 -3.37
C GLU A 95 -5.70 -13.45 -3.47
N VAL A 96 -6.15 -12.92 -2.31
CA VAL A 96 -7.19 -11.88 -2.27
C VAL A 96 -6.69 -10.58 -2.90
N TYR A 97 -5.46 -10.18 -2.58
CA TYR A 97 -4.81 -9.00 -3.17
C TYR A 97 -4.75 -9.11 -4.69
N MET A 98 -4.22 -10.22 -5.21
CA MET A 98 -4.12 -10.46 -6.66
C MET A 98 -5.50 -10.52 -7.32
N GLY A 99 -6.49 -11.10 -6.66
CA GLY A 99 -7.88 -11.09 -7.12
C GLY A 99 -8.43 -9.67 -7.29
N LYS A 100 -8.22 -8.78 -6.31
CA LYS A 100 -8.65 -7.37 -6.40
C LYS A 100 -7.93 -6.62 -7.51
N VAL A 101 -6.61 -6.81 -7.64
CA VAL A 101 -5.82 -6.17 -8.71
C VAL A 101 -6.27 -6.64 -10.10
N ARG A 102 -6.41 -7.95 -10.30
CA ARG A 102 -6.86 -8.51 -11.59
C ARG A 102 -8.27 -8.08 -11.95
N ALA A 103 -9.19 -8.08 -10.99
CA ALA A 103 -10.57 -7.64 -11.22
C ALA A 103 -10.63 -6.16 -11.61
N PHE A 104 -9.85 -5.30 -10.95
CA PHE A 104 -9.75 -3.89 -11.31
C PHE A 104 -9.21 -3.72 -12.73
N LEU A 105 -8.11 -4.39 -13.08
CA LEU A 105 -7.49 -4.28 -14.41
C LEU A 105 -8.38 -4.83 -15.53
N ALA A 106 -9.13 -5.90 -15.27
CA ALA A 106 -10.07 -6.47 -16.25
C ALA A 106 -11.30 -5.58 -16.50
N GLY A 107 -11.59 -4.64 -15.59
CA GLY A 107 -12.68 -3.68 -15.70
C GLY A 107 -12.27 -2.31 -16.26
N LEU A 108 -11.03 -2.16 -16.74
CA LEU A 108 -10.54 -0.97 -17.45
C LEU A 108 -10.78 -1.10 -18.96
#